data_AF-A0A923CGU5-F1
#
_entry.id   AF-A0A923CGU5-F1
#
_cell.length_a   1.000
_cell.length_b   1.000
_cell.length_c   1.000
_cell.angle_alpha   90.00
_cell.angle_beta   90.00
_cell.angle_gamma   90.00
#
_symmetry.space_group_name_H-M   'P 1'
#
loop_
_entity.id
_entity.type
_entity.pdbx_description
1 polymer ?
#
loop_
_entity_poly.entity_id
_entity_poly.type
_entity_poly.pdbx_seq_one_letter_code
_entity_poly.pdbx_strand_id
1 'polypeptide(L)'
;MSLAPKILAHLGAEVWASDFSKIAVIVQEEIQKMTPDEFAVTDEIFVKLFKTETPNNSKYRVFLHDFRKQYPYEKVDCILNVVSFQALPRKSMISAAKVHYDALRPGGHAIFITQNAQGQHRETVEDCLADAGFHIPDYHIWKAYRSRLKQTGIPYIFRLDRPMLEPLKYQGEEGRIKAENDMKILQPIIEEFKLKLKEAHGEQDKKRIDASVKVAHLVHNTG
;
A
#
# COMPACT_ATOMS: atom_id res chain seq x y z
N MET A 1 14.76 -5.36 1.57
CA MET A 1 14.10 -5.69 2.86
C MET A 1 13.70 -4.40 3.54
N SER A 2 12.54 -4.33 4.21
CA SER A 2 12.03 -3.08 4.80
C SER A 2 12.50 -2.90 6.24
N LEU A 3 12.93 -1.67 6.59
CA LEU A 3 13.22 -1.25 7.97
C LEU A 3 11.97 -0.84 8.76
N ALA A 4 10.81 -0.78 8.11
CA ALA A 4 9.55 -0.36 8.72
C ALA A 4 9.23 -1.07 10.04
N PRO A 5 9.44 -2.40 10.21
CA PRO A 5 9.14 -3.05 11.48
C PRO A 5 9.96 -2.49 12.63
N LYS A 6 11.26 -2.31 12.42
CA LYS A 6 12.18 -1.80 13.43
C LYS A 6 11.88 -0.34 13.76
N ILE A 7 11.59 0.48 12.75
CA ILE A 7 11.21 1.89 12.94
C ILE A 7 9.95 2.01 13.79
N LEU A 8 8.90 1.24 13.47
CA LEU A 8 7.65 1.28 14.22
C LEU A 8 7.81 0.77 15.65
N ALA A 9 8.62 -0.28 15.86
CA ALA A 9 8.96 -0.75 17.19
C ALA A 9 9.70 0.34 17.99
N HIS A 10 10.66 1.02 17.36
CA HIS A 10 11.41 2.12 17.98
C HIS A 10 10.51 3.29 18.36
N LEU A 11 9.46 3.54 17.57
CA LEU A 11 8.42 4.54 17.86
C LEU A 11 7.41 4.09 18.93
N GLY A 12 7.58 2.90 19.52
CA GLY A 12 6.80 2.42 20.67
C GLY A 12 5.66 1.46 20.32
N ALA A 13 5.53 1.01 19.07
CA ALA A 13 4.54 0.00 18.70
C ALA A 13 4.99 -1.42 19.14
N GLU A 14 4.04 -2.29 19.47
CA GLU A 14 4.24 -3.73 19.47
C GLU A 14 4.15 -4.22 18.01
N VAL A 15 5.29 -4.62 17.46
CA VAL A 15 5.45 -5.01 16.07
C VAL A 15 5.60 -6.51 15.96
N TRP A 16 4.74 -7.11 15.15
CA TRP A 16 4.84 -8.48 14.70
C TRP A 16 5.20 -8.45 13.21
N ALA A 17 6.37 -8.96 12.82
CA ALA A 17 6.78 -9.05 11.43
C ALA A 17 6.78 -10.50 10.99
N SER A 18 6.13 -10.78 9.85
CA SER A 18 6.10 -12.13 9.30
C SER A 18 6.51 -12.18 7.84
N ASP A 19 7.12 -13.29 7.47
CA ASP A 19 7.38 -13.69 6.09
C ASP A 19 7.17 -15.21 5.94
N PHE A 20 6.83 -15.68 4.75
CA PHE A 20 6.72 -17.12 4.44
C PHE A 20 8.09 -17.74 4.12
N SER A 21 9.10 -16.91 3.80
CA SER A 21 10.47 -17.30 3.55
C SER A 21 11.26 -17.37 4.86
N LYS A 22 11.79 -18.55 5.18
CA LYS A 22 12.69 -18.73 6.33
C LYS A 22 13.92 -17.83 6.26
N ILE A 23 14.46 -17.62 5.07
CA ILE A 23 15.63 -16.75 4.86
C ILE A 23 15.26 -15.30 5.20
N ALA A 24 14.09 -14.84 4.75
CA ALA A 24 13.63 -13.48 5.04
C ALA A 24 13.40 -13.25 6.54
N VAL A 25 12.86 -14.25 7.23
CA VAL A 25 12.72 -14.24 8.71
C VAL A 25 14.09 -14.10 9.37
N ILE A 26 15.07 -14.94 9.00
CA ILE A 26 16.44 -14.87 9.57
C ILE A 26 17.04 -13.48 9.35
N VAL A 27 16.93 -12.92 8.15
CA VAL A 27 17.50 -11.58 7.89
C VAL A 27 16.76 -10.50 8.69
N GLN A 28 15.44 -10.58 8.88
CA GLN A 28 14.70 -9.65 9.72
C GLN A 28 15.09 -9.77 11.21
N GLU A 29 15.39 -10.98 11.68
CA GLU A 29 15.92 -11.21 13.04
C GLU A 29 17.33 -10.61 13.20
N GLU A 30 18.18 -10.66 12.16
CA GLU A 30 19.47 -9.98 12.19
C GLU A 30 19.32 -8.46 12.17
N ILE A 31 18.41 -7.92 11.33
CA ILE A 31 18.05 -6.50 11.32
C ILE A 31 17.55 -6.06 12.70
N GLN A 32 16.78 -6.89 13.40
CA GLN A 32 16.31 -6.59 14.75
C GLN A 32 17.48 -6.33 15.70
N LYS A 33 18.56 -7.11 15.61
CA LYS A 33 19.74 -7.04 16.49
C LYS A 33 20.70 -5.89 16.14
N MET A 34 20.69 -5.43 14.90
CA MET A 34 21.61 -4.35 14.45
C MET A 34 21.43 -3.06 15.27
N THR A 35 22.54 -2.43 15.59
CA THR A 35 22.59 -1.09 16.17
C THR A 35 22.36 -0.02 15.10
N PRO A 36 21.99 1.22 15.49
CA PRO A 36 21.80 2.32 14.56
C PRO A 36 23.01 2.58 13.65
N ASP A 37 24.23 2.37 14.16
CA ASP A 37 25.48 2.59 13.44
C ASP A 37 25.79 1.48 12.41
N GLU A 38 25.22 0.27 12.59
CA GLU A 38 25.36 -0.86 11.66
C GLU A 38 24.39 -0.77 10.48
N PHE A 39 23.33 0.02 10.62
CA PHE A 39 22.53 0.42 9.48
C PHE A 39 23.37 1.38 8.64
N ALA A 40 23.76 0.97 7.43
CA ALA A 40 24.30 1.87 6.40
C ALA A 40 23.24 2.89 5.91
N VAL A 41 22.45 3.44 6.83
CA VAL A 41 21.47 4.47 6.58
C VAL A 41 22.18 5.79 6.75
N THR A 42 22.64 6.32 5.61
CA THR A 42 23.28 7.63 5.50
C THR A 42 22.31 8.79 5.68
N ASP A 43 21.01 8.50 5.81
CA ASP A 43 19.97 9.51 5.95
C ASP A 43 19.86 9.95 7.42
N GLU A 44 20.18 11.23 7.64
CA GLU A 44 20.21 11.88 8.96
C GLU A 44 18.93 11.69 9.77
N ILE A 45 17.79 11.54 9.11
CA ILE A 45 16.49 11.39 9.78
C ILE A 45 16.47 10.09 10.58
N PHE A 46 16.96 8.99 10.01
CA PHE A 46 17.00 7.71 10.70
C PHE A 46 18.08 7.67 11.77
N VAL A 47 19.24 8.28 11.51
CA VAL A 47 20.29 8.42 12.53
C VAL A 47 19.77 9.19 13.75
N LYS A 48 19.04 10.29 13.53
CA LYS A 48 18.40 11.05 14.62
C LYS A 48 17.32 10.24 15.33
N LEU A 49 16.47 9.53 14.58
CA LEU A 49 15.40 8.71 15.14
C LEU A 49 15.95 7.61 16.05
N PHE A 50 16.95 6.87 15.58
CA PHE A 50 17.49 5.74 16.33
C PHE A 50 18.45 6.14 17.46
N LYS A 51 18.83 7.42 17.54
CA LYS A 51 19.55 8.00 18.69
C LYS A 51 18.63 8.36 19.86
N THR A 52 17.31 8.36 19.69
CA THR A 52 16.39 8.54 20.81
C THR A 52 16.23 7.24 21.59
N GLU A 53 15.96 7.33 22.89
CA GLU A 53 15.66 6.15 23.69
C GLU A 53 14.44 5.42 23.11
N THR A 54 14.60 4.11 22.92
CA THR A 54 13.48 3.24 22.60
C THR A 54 12.57 3.15 23.83
N PRO A 55 11.24 3.31 23.69
CA PRO A 55 10.32 3.12 24.81
C PRO A 55 10.47 1.72 25.42
N ASN A 56 10.50 1.65 26.76
CA ASN A 56 10.70 0.42 27.55
C ASN A 56 9.69 -0.72 27.27
N ASN A 57 8.58 -0.42 26.58
CA ASN A 57 7.54 -1.38 26.24
C ASN A 57 7.50 -1.75 24.74
N SER A 58 8.48 -1.32 23.94
CA SER A 58 8.53 -1.75 22.54
C SER A 58 8.74 -3.25 22.47
N LYS A 59 7.97 -3.91 21.61
CA LYS A 59 8.13 -5.33 21.32
C LYS A 59 8.29 -5.47 19.82
N TYR A 60 9.37 -6.11 19.40
CA TYR A 60 9.55 -6.48 18.01
C TYR A 60 9.70 -8.00 17.95
N ARG A 61 8.76 -8.67 17.26
CA ARG A 61 8.77 -10.12 17.07
C ARG A 61 8.82 -10.41 15.58
N VAL A 62 9.72 -11.31 15.18
CA VAL A 62 9.79 -11.84 13.83
C VAL A 62 9.38 -13.31 13.88
N PHE A 63 8.59 -13.77 12.91
CA PHE A 63 8.17 -15.17 12.86
C PHE A 63 7.84 -15.63 11.44
N LEU A 64 7.95 -16.94 11.22
CA LEU A 64 7.58 -17.59 9.97
C LEU A 64 6.06 -17.73 9.88
N HIS A 65 5.44 -17.06 8.90
CA HIS A 65 4.00 -17.19 8.66
C HIS A 65 3.63 -16.91 7.22
N ASP A 66 2.77 -17.77 6.69
CA ASP A 66 2.10 -17.55 5.42
C ASP A 66 0.84 -16.73 5.66
N PHE A 67 0.86 -15.46 5.26
CA PHE A 67 -0.25 -14.52 5.48
C PHE A 67 -1.55 -14.88 4.74
N ARG A 68 -1.56 -15.94 3.93
CA ARG A 68 -2.77 -16.53 3.35
C ARG A 68 -3.50 -17.46 4.33
N LYS A 69 -2.84 -17.85 5.42
CA LYS A 69 -3.38 -18.69 6.49
C LYS A 69 -3.80 -17.80 7.66
N GLN A 70 -4.75 -18.30 8.46
CA GLN A 70 -5.24 -17.60 9.63
C GLN A 70 -4.09 -17.04 10.49
N TYR A 71 -4.29 -15.81 10.96
CA TYR A 71 -3.31 -15.13 11.78
C TYR A 71 -3.18 -15.86 13.13
N PRO A 72 -1.96 -16.24 13.57
CA PRO A 72 -1.77 -17.12 14.72
C PRO A 72 -1.84 -16.41 16.07
N TYR A 73 -1.93 -15.08 16.09
CA TYR A 73 -1.94 -14.27 17.30
C TYR A 73 -3.25 -13.50 17.46
N GLU A 74 -3.29 -12.64 18.48
CA GLU A 74 -4.44 -11.76 18.73
C GLU A 74 -4.68 -10.78 17.57
N LYS A 75 -5.86 -10.17 17.56
CA LYS A 75 -6.19 -9.14 16.58
C LYS A 75 -5.31 -7.90 16.75
N VAL A 76 -4.89 -7.31 15.63
CA VAL A 76 -4.00 -6.15 15.57
C VAL A 76 -4.73 -4.86 15.25
N ASP A 77 -4.11 -3.72 15.56
CA ASP A 77 -4.67 -2.39 15.28
C ASP A 77 -4.34 -1.94 13.86
N CYS A 78 -3.18 -2.37 13.33
CA CYS A 78 -2.71 -2.01 12.00
C CYS A 78 -2.05 -3.20 11.30
N ILE A 79 -2.32 -3.36 10.00
CA ILE A 79 -1.56 -4.23 9.10
C ILE A 79 -0.84 -3.36 8.09
N LEU A 80 0.46 -3.57 7.91
CA LEU A 80 1.24 -2.97 6.84
C LEU A 80 1.78 -4.07 5.93
N ASN A 81 1.20 -4.19 4.74
CA ASN A 81 1.58 -5.15 3.73
C ASN A 81 2.39 -4.44 2.64
N VAL A 82 3.68 -4.75 2.56
CA VAL A 82 4.60 -4.07 1.63
C VAL A 82 4.85 -4.95 0.43
N VAL A 83 4.25 -4.60 -0.71
CA VAL A 83 4.40 -5.25 -2.04
C VAL A 83 3.98 -6.74 -2.09
N SER A 84 3.66 -7.33 -0.93
CA SER A 84 3.50 -8.78 -0.77
C SER A 84 2.16 -9.26 -1.31
N PHE A 85 1.11 -8.47 -1.11
CA PHE A 85 -0.24 -8.80 -1.52
C PHE A 85 -0.41 -8.82 -3.04
N GLN A 86 0.14 -7.82 -3.74
CA GLN A 86 -0.03 -7.67 -5.19
C GLN A 86 0.65 -8.79 -6.00
N ALA A 87 1.66 -9.46 -5.45
CA ALA A 87 2.38 -10.54 -6.12
C ALA A 87 1.57 -11.85 -6.17
N LEU A 88 0.46 -11.95 -5.44
CA LEU A 88 -0.34 -13.16 -5.37
C LEU A 88 -1.25 -13.33 -6.60
N PRO A 89 -1.54 -14.58 -7.01
CA PRO A 89 -2.62 -14.83 -7.96
C PRO A 89 -3.97 -14.45 -7.33
N ARG A 90 -4.95 -14.03 -8.15
CA ARG A 90 -6.26 -13.51 -7.69
C ARG A 90 -6.94 -14.39 -6.63
N LYS A 91 -6.99 -15.71 -6.83
CA LYS A 91 -7.58 -16.64 -5.84
C LYS A 91 -6.89 -16.56 -4.47
N SER A 92 -5.57 -16.39 -4.45
CA SER A 92 -4.81 -16.20 -3.21
C SER A 92 -4.99 -14.81 -2.62
N MET A 93 -5.13 -13.75 -3.45
CA MET A 93 -5.45 -12.40 -2.96
C MET A 93 -6.79 -12.37 -2.21
N ILE A 94 -7.83 -13.02 -2.75
CA ILE A 94 -9.14 -13.11 -2.09
C ILE A 94 -9.01 -13.75 -0.70
N SER A 95 -8.31 -14.88 -0.62
CA SER A 95 -8.09 -15.58 0.67
C SER A 95 -7.27 -14.72 1.64
N ALA A 96 -6.18 -14.11 1.18
CA ALA A 96 -5.31 -13.27 2.00
C ALA A 96 -6.02 -12.01 2.49
N ALA A 97 -6.86 -11.38 1.65
CA ALA A 97 -7.63 -10.20 2.02
C ALA A 97 -8.58 -10.52 3.18
N LYS A 98 -9.26 -11.67 3.13
CA LYS A 98 -10.11 -12.13 4.24
C LYS A 98 -9.32 -12.39 5.51
N VAL A 99 -8.16 -13.05 5.41
CA VAL A 99 -7.28 -13.26 6.57
C VAL A 99 -6.83 -11.94 7.19
N HIS A 100 -6.44 -10.95 6.38
CA HIS A 100 -6.04 -9.64 6.88
C HIS A 100 -7.21 -8.90 7.53
N TYR A 101 -8.41 -8.97 6.94
CA TYR A 101 -9.61 -8.37 7.51
C TYR A 101 -9.94 -8.99 8.89
N ASP A 102 -9.92 -10.31 8.98
CA ASP A 102 -10.24 -11.05 10.20
C ASP A 102 -9.20 -10.82 11.32
N ALA A 103 -7.94 -10.57 10.94
CA ALA A 103 -6.85 -10.27 11.85
C ALA A 103 -6.93 -8.85 12.46
N LEU A 104 -7.76 -7.95 11.92
CA LEU A 104 -7.91 -6.60 12.44
C LEU A 104 -8.96 -6.52 13.56
N ARG A 105 -8.69 -5.63 14.52
CA ARG A 105 -9.71 -5.15 15.46
C ARG A 105 -10.71 -4.24 14.74
N PRO A 106 -11.95 -4.11 15.25
CA PRO A 106 -12.90 -3.12 14.72
C PRO A 106 -12.27 -1.72 14.71
N GLY A 107 -12.34 -1.03 13.57
CA GLY A 107 -11.71 0.28 13.37
C GLY A 107 -10.19 0.24 13.11
N GLY A 108 -9.59 -0.96 13.03
CA GLY A 108 -8.20 -1.13 12.63
C GLY A 108 -7.95 -0.74 11.17
N HIS A 109 -6.69 -0.49 10.85
CA HIS A 109 -6.27 0.00 9.53
C HIS A 109 -5.42 -1.04 8.80
N ALA A 110 -5.53 -1.11 7.48
CA ALA A 110 -4.60 -1.84 6.65
C ALA A 110 -4.00 -0.93 5.58
N ILE A 111 -2.67 -0.94 5.49
CA ILE A 111 -1.90 -0.17 4.53
C ILE A 111 -1.26 -1.17 3.58
N PHE A 112 -1.75 -1.19 2.34
CA PHE A 112 -1.20 -2.02 1.26
C PHE A 112 -0.35 -1.15 0.34
N ILE A 113 0.97 -1.25 0.50
CA ILE A 113 1.91 -0.55 -0.38
C ILE A 113 2.10 -1.40 -1.64
N THR A 114 1.69 -0.85 -2.78
CA THR A 114 1.84 -1.49 -4.08
C THR A 114 2.98 -0.86 -4.88
N GLN A 115 3.74 -1.64 -5.65
CA GLN A 115 4.75 -1.16 -6.58
C GLN A 115 4.28 -1.39 -8.03
N ASN A 116 4.20 -0.30 -8.81
CA ASN A 116 3.83 -0.32 -10.24
C ASN A 116 2.49 -1.03 -10.55
N ALA A 117 1.60 -1.19 -9.58
CA ALA A 117 0.27 -1.75 -9.82
C ALA A 117 -0.59 -0.73 -10.59
N GLN A 118 -0.90 -1.03 -11.84
CA GLN A 118 -1.72 -0.18 -12.71
C GLN A 118 -2.80 -0.99 -13.45
N GLY A 119 -3.77 -0.27 -14.03
CA GLY A 119 -4.84 -0.85 -14.85
C GLY A 119 -5.58 -1.98 -14.15
N GLN A 120 -5.83 -3.07 -14.87
CA GLN A 120 -6.56 -4.24 -14.37
C GLN A 120 -5.92 -4.88 -13.13
N HIS A 121 -4.60 -4.82 -13.00
CA HIS A 121 -3.93 -5.38 -11.83
C HIS A 121 -4.26 -4.57 -10.56
N ARG A 122 -4.21 -3.24 -10.65
CA ARG A 122 -4.62 -2.35 -9.54
C ARG A 122 -6.08 -2.55 -9.17
N GLU A 123 -6.96 -2.64 -10.17
CA GLU A 123 -8.39 -2.93 -9.95
C GLU A 123 -8.58 -4.27 -9.24
N THR A 124 -7.83 -5.30 -9.62
CA THR A 124 -7.92 -6.61 -8.98
C THR A 124 -7.51 -6.55 -7.51
N VAL A 125 -6.44 -5.82 -7.18
CA VAL A 125 -5.98 -5.63 -5.79
C VAL A 125 -7.08 -4.96 -4.95
N GLU A 126 -7.63 -3.85 -5.43
CA GLU A 126 -8.64 -3.09 -4.71
C GLU A 126 -9.96 -3.84 -4.61
N ASP A 127 -10.40 -4.53 -5.66
CA ASP A 127 -11.60 -5.37 -5.65
C ASP A 127 -11.47 -6.49 -4.60
N CYS A 128 -10.34 -7.19 -4.53
CA CYS A 128 -10.15 -8.25 -3.53
C CYS A 128 -10.20 -7.72 -2.10
N LEU A 129 -9.68 -6.51 -1.85
CA LEU A 129 -9.73 -5.87 -0.54
C LEU A 129 -11.14 -5.38 -0.20
N ALA A 130 -11.82 -4.71 -1.13
CA ALA A 130 -13.19 -4.26 -0.94
C ALA A 130 -14.16 -5.43 -0.69
N ASP A 131 -14.03 -6.51 -1.47
CA ASP A 131 -14.84 -7.73 -1.34
C ASP A 131 -14.63 -8.44 0.02
N ALA A 132 -13.45 -8.29 0.62
CA ALA A 132 -13.16 -8.81 1.95
C ALA A 132 -13.81 -7.97 3.07
N GLY A 133 -14.32 -6.78 2.76
CA GLY A 133 -14.99 -5.88 3.72
C GLY A 133 -14.18 -4.63 4.08
N PHE A 134 -13.01 -4.41 3.47
CA PHE A 134 -12.26 -3.19 3.71
C PHE A 134 -12.96 -1.97 3.14
N HIS A 135 -13.02 -0.89 3.93
CA HIS A 135 -13.32 0.43 3.39
C HIS A 135 -12.09 0.99 2.69
N ILE A 136 -12.19 1.20 1.39
CA ILE A 136 -11.14 1.82 0.57
C ILE A 136 -11.58 3.25 0.23
N PRO A 137 -10.83 4.29 0.64
CA PRO A 137 -11.17 5.67 0.33
C PRO A 137 -11.38 5.90 -1.16
N ASP A 138 -12.45 6.61 -1.50
CA ASP A 138 -12.82 7.02 -2.87
C ASP A 138 -12.91 5.88 -3.90
N TYR A 139 -13.00 4.62 -3.45
CA TYR A 139 -12.91 3.45 -4.31
C TYR A 139 -13.89 3.49 -5.49
N HIS A 140 -15.15 3.84 -5.23
CA HIS A 140 -16.17 3.95 -6.27
C HIS A 140 -15.88 5.10 -7.26
N ILE A 141 -15.34 6.22 -6.78
CA ILE A 141 -14.96 7.37 -7.62
C ILE A 141 -13.82 6.95 -8.56
N TRP A 142 -12.78 6.32 -8.00
CA TRP A 142 -11.64 5.81 -8.75
C TRP A 142 -12.01 4.71 -9.75
N LYS A 143 -12.94 3.82 -9.39
CA LYS A 143 -13.42 2.74 -10.28
C LYS A 143 -14.23 3.29 -11.43
N ALA A 144 -15.14 4.23 -11.16
CA ALA A 144 -15.91 4.93 -12.20
C ALA A 144 -14.99 5.71 -13.15
N TYR A 145 -13.99 6.41 -12.61
CA TYR A 145 -13.02 7.16 -13.41
C TYR A 145 -12.23 6.27 -14.38
N ARG A 146 -11.64 5.18 -13.88
CA ARG A 146 -10.92 4.20 -14.72
C ARG A 146 -11.82 3.57 -15.79
N SER A 147 -13.06 3.23 -15.43
CA SER A 147 -14.03 2.70 -16.38
C SER A 147 -14.31 3.68 -17.53
N ARG A 148 -14.51 4.97 -17.22
CA ARG A 148 -14.71 6.01 -18.24
C ARG A 148 -13.49 6.24 -19.12
N LEU A 149 -12.29 6.29 -18.53
CA LEU A 149 -11.05 6.38 -19.31
C LEU A 149 -10.94 5.19 -20.29
N LYS A 150 -11.21 3.97 -19.83
CA LYS A 150 -11.19 2.76 -20.67
C LYS A 150 -12.21 2.81 -21.81
N GLN A 151 -13.40 3.37 -21.57
CA GLN A 151 -14.45 3.51 -22.60
C GLN A 151 -14.04 4.44 -23.75
N THR A 152 -13.09 5.36 -23.55
CA THR A 152 -12.59 6.22 -24.63
C THR A 152 -11.77 5.47 -25.67
N GLY A 153 -11.23 4.30 -25.34
CA GLY A 153 -10.29 3.56 -26.20
C GLY A 153 -8.92 4.23 -26.37
N ILE A 154 -8.67 5.36 -25.71
CA ILE A 154 -7.41 6.11 -25.80
C ILE A 154 -6.35 5.40 -24.93
N PRO A 155 -5.16 5.07 -25.46
CA PRO A 155 -4.07 4.49 -24.67
C PRO A 155 -3.52 5.50 -23.64
N TYR A 156 -3.52 5.13 -22.37
CA TYR A 156 -2.98 5.95 -21.29
C TYR A 156 -2.18 5.10 -20.28
N ILE A 157 -1.27 5.76 -19.57
CA ILE A 157 -0.57 5.25 -18.39
C ILE A 157 -0.88 6.14 -17.20
N PHE A 158 -0.89 5.59 -15.99
CA PHE A 158 -0.96 6.42 -14.79
C PHE A 158 0.44 6.86 -14.36
N ARG A 159 0.60 8.15 -14.05
CA ARG A 159 1.77 8.68 -13.35
C ARG A 159 1.30 9.57 -12.21
N LEU A 160 1.66 9.22 -10.98
CA LEU A 160 1.24 9.93 -9.76
C LEU A 160 -0.27 10.21 -9.79
N ASP A 161 -1.05 9.16 -10.01
CA ASP A 161 -2.53 9.21 -10.00
C ASP A 161 -3.18 10.02 -11.13
N ARG A 162 -2.40 10.44 -12.14
CA ARG A 162 -2.89 11.15 -13.33
C ARG A 162 -2.75 10.27 -14.58
N PRO A 163 -3.79 10.14 -15.40
CA PRO A 163 -3.64 9.53 -16.71
C PRO A 163 -2.81 10.45 -17.60
N MET A 164 -1.84 9.88 -18.27
CA MET A 164 -1.03 10.53 -19.29
C MET A 164 -1.09 9.68 -20.55
N LEU A 165 -1.10 10.31 -21.71
CA LEU A 165 -0.99 9.59 -22.98
C LEU A 165 0.30 8.77 -23.00
N GLU A 166 0.22 7.56 -23.54
CA GLU A 166 1.37 6.66 -23.69
C GLU A 166 2.29 7.19 -24.80
N PRO A 167 3.48 7.76 -24.52
CA PRO A 167 4.23 8.53 -25.52
C PRO A 167 4.64 7.72 -26.75
N LEU A 168 4.87 6.41 -26.57
CA LEU A 168 5.25 5.50 -27.65
C LEU A 168 4.14 5.31 -28.70
N LYS A 169 2.88 5.65 -28.38
CA LYS A 169 1.74 5.55 -29.30
C LYS A 169 1.53 6.82 -30.15
N TYR A 170 2.29 7.88 -29.88
CA TYR A 170 2.13 9.19 -30.50
C TYR A 170 3.48 9.71 -31.01
N GLN A 171 3.96 9.17 -32.14
CA GLN A 171 5.24 9.54 -32.76
C GLN A 171 5.02 10.38 -34.03
N GLY A 172 5.95 11.31 -34.28
CA GLY A 172 5.91 12.20 -35.44
C GLY A 172 4.81 13.26 -35.36
N GLU A 173 4.64 14.02 -36.44
CA GLU A 173 3.70 15.14 -36.50
C GLU A 173 2.24 14.69 -36.42
N GLU A 174 1.88 13.61 -37.12
CA GLU A 174 0.54 13.01 -37.04
C GLU A 174 0.24 12.50 -35.62
N GLY A 175 1.23 11.90 -34.97
CA GLY A 175 1.14 11.48 -33.57
C GLY A 175 0.89 12.66 -32.63
N ARG A 176 1.56 13.80 -32.85
CA ARG A 176 1.34 15.02 -32.06
C ARG A 176 -0.08 15.56 -32.20
N ILE A 177 -0.59 15.67 -33.43
CA ILE A 177 -1.96 16.11 -33.71
C ILE A 177 -2.98 15.16 -33.04
N LYS A 178 -2.75 13.85 -33.13
CA LYS A 178 -3.60 12.86 -32.48
C LYS A 178 -3.57 12.99 -30.95
N ALA A 179 -2.39 13.20 -30.37
CA ALA A 179 -2.23 13.39 -28.93
C ALA A 179 -3.01 14.61 -28.42
N GLU A 180 -2.97 15.72 -29.15
CA GLU A 180 -3.74 16.92 -28.82
C GLU A 180 -5.26 16.66 -28.85
N ASN A 181 -5.74 15.94 -29.85
CA ASN A 181 -7.16 15.58 -29.96
C ASN A 181 -7.60 14.60 -28.87
N ASP A 182 -6.81 13.58 -28.60
CA ASP A 182 -7.08 12.60 -27.55
C ASP A 182 -7.06 13.26 -26.16
N MET A 183 -6.14 14.19 -25.90
CA MET A 183 -6.15 14.96 -24.66
C MET A 183 -7.41 15.83 -24.49
N LYS A 184 -7.95 16.41 -25.57
CA LYS A 184 -9.23 17.15 -25.49
C LYS A 184 -10.39 16.26 -25.08
N ILE A 185 -10.34 14.96 -25.41
CA ILE A 185 -11.34 13.96 -25.00
C ILE A 185 -11.13 13.57 -23.52
N LEU A 186 -9.88 13.40 -23.09
CA LEU A 186 -9.57 13.00 -21.71
C LEU A 186 -9.78 14.13 -20.70
N GLN A 187 -9.53 15.39 -21.08
CA GLN A 187 -9.53 16.53 -20.16
C GLN A 187 -10.85 16.69 -19.39
N PRO A 188 -12.04 16.64 -20.00
CA PRO A 188 -13.30 16.73 -19.25
C PRO A 188 -13.49 15.60 -18.24
N ILE A 189 -13.03 14.39 -18.55
CA ILE A 189 -13.10 13.23 -17.65
C ILE A 189 -12.19 13.46 -16.43
N ILE A 190 -10.98 13.99 -16.65
CA ILE A 190 -10.02 14.33 -15.60
C ILE A 190 -10.60 15.42 -14.68
N GLU A 191 -11.20 16.47 -15.23
CA GLU A 191 -11.76 17.57 -14.44
C GLU A 191 -12.99 17.14 -13.64
N GLU A 192 -13.89 16.34 -14.21
CA GLU A 192 -15.02 15.77 -13.46
C GLU A 192 -14.55 14.89 -12.30
N PHE A 193 -13.52 14.07 -12.53
CA PHE A 193 -12.93 13.25 -11.49
C PHE A 193 -12.37 14.08 -10.33
N LYS A 194 -11.61 15.15 -10.63
CA LYS A 194 -11.09 16.07 -9.60
C LYS A 194 -12.21 16.75 -8.82
N LEU A 195 -13.29 17.15 -9.49
CA LEU A 195 -14.45 17.76 -8.84
C LEU A 195 -15.08 16.77 -7.84
N LYS A 196 -15.31 15.52 -8.26
CA LYS A 196 -15.86 14.47 -7.38
C LYS A 196 -14.99 14.18 -6.17
N LEU A 197 -13.66 14.13 -6.36
CA LEU A 197 -12.74 13.98 -5.23
C LEU A 197 -12.82 15.17 -4.27
N LYS A 198 -12.86 16.40 -4.80
CA LYS A 198 -12.95 17.60 -3.98
C LYS A 198 -14.25 17.64 -3.17
N GLU A 199 -15.37 17.21 -3.76
CA GLU A 199 -16.66 17.09 -3.07
C GLU A 199 -16.60 16.02 -1.96
N ALA A 200 -16.04 14.84 -2.27
CA ALA A 200 -15.89 13.77 -1.29
C ALA A 200 -14.95 14.14 -0.12
N HIS A 201 -13.85 14.85 -0.40
CA HIS A 201 -12.86 15.25 0.61
C HIS A 201 -13.27 16.51 1.38
N GLY A 202 -14.04 17.41 0.77
CA GLY A 202 -14.62 18.57 1.43
C GLY A 202 -15.53 18.22 2.61
N GLU A 203 -16.00 16.96 2.68
CA GLU A 203 -16.81 16.41 3.77
C GLU A 203 -16.01 15.52 4.75
N GLN A 204 -14.75 15.18 4.45
CA GLN A 204 -14.00 14.15 5.19
C GLN A 204 -12.56 14.52 5.52
N ASP A 205 -12.35 15.65 6.19
CA ASP A 205 -11.14 15.85 6.99
C ASP A 205 -11.45 15.49 8.45
N LYS A 206 -10.97 14.32 8.92
CA LYS A 206 -10.63 13.95 10.34
C LYS A 206 -10.80 12.46 10.66
N LYS A 207 -10.18 11.55 9.92
CA LYS A 207 -9.83 10.23 10.48
C LYS A 207 -8.34 9.99 10.30
N ARG A 208 -7.56 10.68 11.13
CA ARG A 208 -6.16 10.33 11.37
C ARG A 208 -6.11 8.93 11.95
N ILE A 209 -5.11 8.15 11.56
CA ILE A 209 -4.66 7.00 12.34
C ILE A 209 -4.39 7.53 13.74
N ASP A 210 -5.15 7.05 14.73
CA ASP A 210 -4.97 7.44 16.12
C ASP A 210 -3.52 7.12 16.53
N ALA A 211 -2.87 8.03 17.25
CA ALA A 211 -1.55 7.78 17.84
C ALA A 211 -1.59 6.61 18.84
N SER A 212 -2.78 6.10 19.18
CA SER A 212 -3.02 4.93 20.01
C SER A 212 -2.76 3.57 19.32
N VAL A 213 -2.14 3.48 18.14
CA VAL A 213 -1.78 2.17 17.55
C VAL A 213 -0.82 1.45 18.50
N LYS A 214 -1.27 0.34 19.09
CA LYS A 214 -0.48 -0.44 20.04
C LYS A 214 0.17 -1.63 19.38
N VAL A 215 -0.50 -2.25 18.40
CA VAL A 215 -0.01 -3.45 17.70
C VAL A 215 -0.05 -3.29 16.18
N ALA A 216 1.10 -3.44 15.53
CA ALA A 216 1.26 -3.42 14.08
C ALA A 216 1.77 -4.77 13.56
N HIS A 217 1.04 -5.38 12.63
CA HIS A 217 1.49 -6.57 11.89
C HIS A 217 2.08 -6.14 10.55
N LEU A 218 3.37 -6.37 10.37
CA LEU A 218 4.07 -6.12 9.13
C LEU A 218 4.24 -7.40 8.34
N VAL A 219 3.71 -7.38 7.13
CA VAL A 219 3.78 -8.50 6.20
C VAL A 219 4.81 -8.15 5.14
N HIS A 220 5.88 -8.93 5.14
CA HIS A 220 6.90 -8.91 4.13
C HIS A 220 6.82 -10.18 3.27
N ASN A 221 7.18 -10.01 2.01
CA ASN A 221 7.39 -11.06 1.05
C ASN A 221 8.59 -10.58 0.25
N THR A 222 9.74 -11.23 0.46
CA THR A 222 10.95 -11.00 -0.34
C THR A 222 11.02 -11.92 -1.55
N GLY A 223 9.88 -12.37 -2.07
CA GLY A 223 9.77 -13.19 -3.28
C GLY A 223 10.31 -12.49 -4.51
#